data_AF-A0A3N5GXX3-F1
#
_entry.id   AF-A0A3N5GXX3-F1
#
_cell.length_a   1.000
_cell.length_b   1.000
_cell.length_c   1.000
_cell.angle_alpha   90.00
_cell.angle_beta   90.00
_cell.angle_gamma   90.00
#
_symmetry.space_group_name_H-M   'P 1'
#
loop_
_entity.id
_entity.type
_entity.pdbx_description
1 polymer ?
#
loop_
_entity_poly.entity_id
_entity_poly.type
_entity_poly.pdbx_seq_one_letter_code
_entity_poly.pdbx_strand_id
1 'polypeptide(L)'
;MSPTDAGRETDAAPAPTGAALPLPSFEGESRRASWLAEASGAFGDLGVLIPFVTAYLGVIGMAPAGVLVPIGLASVAVGLWYRTPFPVQPMKLIGASVILYAGAGVEMTPQVVVAAGLCTALIWLALGLTGMAARLSALIPREAMLGVVMGLGFGFMLEGLRTMSAMPVASALTLAIAMVLLSRPAVPTMLVLLLGGAAASLVAGGAGAFDGSRLVPALTLPPFAWPELSWRALELGLLLLALPQLPLTF
;
A
#
# COMPACT_ATOMS: atom_id res chain seq x y z
N MET A 1 -42.75 -64.22 -40.70
CA MET A 1 -42.12 -65.55 -40.52
C MET A 1 -40.80 -65.29 -39.79
N SER A 2 -40.76 -65.66 -38.49
CA SER A 2 -39.69 -65.42 -37.50
C SER A 2 -38.37 -66.16 -37.82
N PRO A 3 -37.36 -66.22 -36.92
CA PRO A 3 -36.67 -65.26 -36.02
C PRO A 3 -35.14 -65.27 -36.36
N THR A 4 -34.23 -64.45 -35.79
CA THR A 4 -33.27 -64.68 -34.68
C THR A 4 -32.15 -63.63 -34.92
N ASP A 5 -31.74 -62.80 -33.97
CA ASP A 5 -30.68 -63.17 -33.02
C ASP A 5 -30.72 -62.27 -31.78
N ALA A 6 -30.73 -62.94 -30.63
CA ALA A 6 -30.57 -62.34 -29.32
C ALA A 6 -29.15 -62.60 -28.83
N GLY A 7 -28.53 -61.59 -28.22
CA GLY A 7 -27.51 -61.79 -27.19
C GLY A 7 -26.05 -61.76 -27.66
N ARG A 8 -25.36 -60.66 -27.34
CA ARG A 8 -24.12 -60.64 -26.53
C ARG A 8 -23.73 -59.18 -26.29
N GLU A 9 -24.30 -58.57 -25.25
CA GLU A 9 -23.64 -57.49 -24.52
C GLU A 9 -22.29 -58.03 -24.07
N THR A 10 -21.22 -57.44 -24.61
CA THR A 10 -19.87 -57.71 -24.13
C THR A 10 -19.67 -56.87 -22.88
N ASP A 11 -19.60 -57.59 -21.77
CA ASP A 11 -19.19 -57.15 -20.45
C ASP A 11 -17.83 -56.44 -20.52
N ALA A 12 -17.86 -55.11 -20.63
CA ALA A 12 -16.70 -54.26 -20.44
C ALA A 12 -16.62 -53.90 -18.94
N ALA A 13 -15.75 -54.60 -18.22
CA ALA A 13 -15.48 -54.37 -16.82
C ALA A 13 -15.22 -52.87 -16.52
N PRO A 14 -15.73 -52.33 -15.40
CA PRO A 14 -15.50 -50.94 -15.04
C PRO A 14 -14.01 -50.70 -14.76
N ALA A 15 -13.46 -49.64 -15.34
CA ALA A 15 -12.09 -49.20 -15.11
C ALA A 15 -11.84 -48.99 -13.60
N PRO A 16 -10.68 -49.40 -13.05
CA PRO A 16 -10.40 -49.25 -11.64
C PRO A 16 -10.42 -47.77 -11.23
N THR A 17 -11.38 -47.44 -10.38
CA THR A 17 -11.49 -46.17 -9.69
C THR A 17 -10.40 -46.09 -8.62
N GLY A 18 -9.62 -45.00 -8.61
CA GLY A 18 -8.90 -44.59 -7.39
C GLY A 18 -7.38 -44.75 -7.37
N ALA A 19 -6.67 -44.49 -8.47
CA ALA A 19 -5.28 -44.03 -8.32
C ALA A 19 -5.31 -42.54 -7.95
N ALA A 20 -5.32 -42.24 -6.65
CA ALA A 20 -5.11 -40.89 -6.16
C ALA A 20 -3.80 -40.36 -6.79
N LEU A 21 -3.90 -39.30 -7.58
CA LEU A 21 -2.73 -38.52 -7.98
C LEU A 21 -1.96 -38.18 -6.70
N PRO A 22 -0.66 -38.49 -6.60
CA PRO A 22 0.11 -38.10 -5.44
C PRO A 22 0.01 -36.58 -5.32
N LEU A 23 -0.66 -36.12 -4.27
CA LEU A 23 -0.69 -34.69 -3.94
C LEU A 23 0.77 -34.30 -3.67
N PRO A 24 1.28 -33.22 -4.29
CA PRO A 24 2.61 -32.75 -3.97
C PRO A 24 2.67 -32.50 -2.46
N SER A 25 3.47 -33.30 -1.76
CA SER A 25 3.77 -33.09 -0.35
C SER A 25 4.61 -31.81 -0.29
N PHE A 26 3.99 -30.69 0.08
CA PHE A 26 4.67 -29.43 0.43
C PHE A 26 5.45 -29.53 1.75
N GLU A 27 5.92 -30.72 2.11
CA GLU A 27 6.79 -30.92 3.26
C GLU A 27 8.23 -30.82 2.79
N GLY A 28 8.73 -29.58 2.67
CA GLY A 28 10.17 -29.36 2.54
C GLY A 28 10.65 -28.33 1.52
N GLU A 29 9.86 -27.34 1.12
CA GLU A 29 10.50 -26.11 0.64
C GLU A 29 11.36 -25.55 1.78
N SER A 30 12.67 -25.42 1.53
CA SER A 30 13.66 -24.97 2.50
C SER A 30 13.10 -23.78 3.27
N ARG A 31 12.93 -23.94 4.60
CA ARG A 31 12.42 -22.89 5.50
C ARG A 31 13.12 -21.55 5.28
N ARG A 32 14.38 -21.55 4.82
CA ARG A 32 15.15 -20.36 4.42
C ARG A 32 14.65 -19.68 3.13
N ALA A 33 14.21 -20.43 2.13
CA ALA A 33 13.63 -19.89 0.90
C ALA A 33 12.29 -19.17 1.18
N SER A 34 11.47 -19.72 2.09
CA SER A 34 10.25 -19.06 2.57
C SER A 34 10.55 -17.76 3.35
N TRP A 35 11.52 -17.76 4.27
CA TRP A 35 11.90 -16.53 5.00
C TRP A 35 12.47 -15.43 4.10
N LEU A 36 13.28 -15.79 3.09
CA LEU A 36 13.81 -14.82 2.13
C LEU A 36 12.70 -14.25 1.24
N ALA A 37 11.75 -15.08 0.83
CA ALA A 37 10.58 -14.63 0.08
C ALA A 37 9.72 -13.67 0.93
N GLU A 38 9.44 -14.01 2.20
CA GLU A 38 8.70 -13.15 3.13
C GLU A 38 9.43 -11.82 3.40
N ALA A 39 10.74 -11.87 3.64
CA ALA A 39 11.55 -10.67 3.81
C ALA A 39 11.54 -9.80 2.55
N SER A 40 11.68 -10.40 1.37
CA SER A 40 11.63 -9.68 0.09
C SER A 40 10.25 -9.05 -0.15
N GLY A 41 9.16 -9.73 0.24
CA GLY A 41 7.80 -9.20 0.18
C GLY A 41 7.62 -8.01 1.11
N ALA A 42 8.13 -8.08 2.34
CA ALA A 42 8.10 -6.96 3.29
C ALA A 42 8.90 -5.74 2.77
N PHE A 43 10.07 -5.94 2.15
CA PHE A 43 10.80 -4.85 1.51
C PHE A 43 10.11 -4.32 0.25
N GLY A 44 9.39 -5.18 -0.49
CA GLY A 44 8.55 -4.77 -1.62
C GLY A 44 7.43 -3.84 -1.16
N ASP A 45 6.81 -4.15 -0.02
CA ASP A 45 5.78 -3.32 0.60
C ASP A 45 6.30 -1.93 0.97
N LEU A 46 7.47 -1.87 1.62
CA LEU A 46 8.13 -0.59 1.95
C LEU A 46 8.31 0.30 0.72
N GLY A 47 8.62 -0.27 -0.45
CA GLY A 47 8.76 0.47 -1.70
C GLY A 47 7.51 1.28 -2.10
N VAL A 48 6.32 0.76 -1.79
CA VAL A 48 5.04 1.43 -2.05
C VAL A 48 4.67 2.39 -0.91
N LEU A 49 5.07 2.07 0.32
CA LEU A 49 4.82 2.90 1.50
C LEU A 49 5.61 4.21 1.50
N ILE A 50 6.88 4.16 1.07
CA ILE A 50 7.85 5.26 1.17
C ILE A 50 7.30 6.58 0.60
N PRO A 51 6.78 6.66 -0.65
CA PRO A 51 6.28 7.92 -1.20
C PRO A 51 5.22 8.60 -0.32
N PHE A 52 4.30 7.82 0.25
CA PHE A 52 3.25 8.33 1.12
C PHE A 52 3.78 8.80 2.47
N VAL A 53 4.70 8.04 3.07
CA VAL A 53 5.33 8.44 4.33
C VAL A 53 6.16 9.72 4.12
N THR A 54 6.94 9.80 3.04
CA THR A 54 7.70 11.02 2.74
C THR A 54 6.80 12.22 2.51
N ALA A 55 5.60 12.03 1.93
CA ALA A 55 4.61 13.07 1.81
C ALA A 55 4.06 13.52 3.17
N TYR A 56 3.65 12.59 4.02
CA TYR A 56 3.12 12.94 5.34
C TYR A 56 4.15 13.67 6.22
N LEU A 57 5.41 13.25 6.18
CA LEU A 57 6.46 13.86 6.97
C LEU A 57 6.94 15.18 6.37
N GLY A 58 7.18 15.21 5.05
CA GLY A 58 7.83 16.33 4.36
C GLY A 58 6.88 17.44 3.93
N VAL A 59 5.63 17.12 3.59
CA VAL A 59 4.66 18.10 3.05
C VAL A 59 3.81 18.71 4.16
N ILE A 60 3.24 17.87 5.04
CA ILE A 60 2.32 18.32 6.10
C ILE A 60 2.95 18.30 7.50
N GLY A 61 4.22 17.90 7.62
CA GLY A 61 4.95 17.94 8.88
C GLY A 61 4.46 16.96 9.93
N MET A 62 3.84 15.83 9.53
CA MET A 62 3.36 14.83 10.48
C MET A 62 4.54 14.15 11.19
N ALA A 63 4.44 13.99 12.51
CA ALA A 63 5.47 13.33 13.29
C ALA A 63 5.67 11.87 12.83
N PRO A 64 6.91 11.39 12.62
CA PRO A 64 7.19 10.04 12.14
C PRO A 64 6.55 8.94 13.01
N ALA A 65 6.56 9.11 14.33
CA ALA A 65 5.94 8.19 15.27
C ALA A 65 4.41 8.06 15.05
N GLY A 66 3.73 9.15 14.66
CA GLY A 66 2.30 9.16 14.38
C GLY A 66 1.89 8.37 13.12
N VAL A 67 2.84 8.09 12.23
CA VAL A 67 2.61 7.32 11.00
C VAL A 67 3.16 5.90 11.14
N LEU A 68 4.43 5.78 11.50
CA LEU A 68 5.16 4.51 11.47
C LEU A 68 4.72 3.55 12.58
N VAL A 69 4.44 4.07 13.79
CA VAL A 69 4.03 3.21 14.92
C VAL A 69 2.65 2.60 14.67
N PRO A 70 1.60 3.35 14.30
CA PRO A 70 0.29 2.75 14.01
C PRO A 70 0.33 1.76 12.84
N ILE A 71 1.06 2.07 11.76
CA ILE A 71 1.22 1.16 10.60
C ILE A 71 1.92 -0.14 11.01
N GLY A 72 2.99 -0.06 11.78
CA GLY A 72 3.72 -1.23 12.27
C GLY A 72 2.88 -2.08 13.21
N LEU A 73 2.22 -1.46 14.19
CA LEU A 73 1.34 -2.15 15.13
C LEU A 73 0.15 -2.80 14.41
N ALA A 74 -0.47 -2.11 13.46
CA ALA A 74 -1.56 -2.66 12.67
C ALA A 74 -1.11 -3.85 11.81
N SER A 75 0.05 -3.74 11.14
CA SER A 75 0.63 -4.85 10.37
C SER A 75 0.88 -6.09 11.24
N VAL A 76 1.43 -5.90 12.45
CA VAL A 76 1.62 -6.99 13.41
C VAL A 76 0.28 -7.58 13.86
N ALA A 77 -0.68 -6.73 14.24
CA ALA A 77 -1.99 -7.18 14.71
C ALA A 77 -2.75 -7.97 13.65
N VAL A 78 -2.79 -7.47 12.41
CA VAL A 78 -3.43 -8.14 11.27
C VAL A 78 -2.70 -9.44 10.94
N GLY A 79 -1.36 -9.44 10.93
CA GLY A 79 -0.56 -10.65 10.71
C GLY A 79 -0.81 -11.74 11.76
N LEU A 80 -0.93 -11.37 13.03
CA LEU A 80 -1.27 -12.30 14.12
C LEU A 80 -2.71 -12.82 14.03
N TRP A 81 -3.65 -11.95 13.65
CA TRP A 81 -5.07 -12.28 13.58
C TRP A 81 -5.40 -13.19 12.39
N TYR A 82 -4.97 -12.81 11.18
CA TYR A 82 -5.27 -13.53 9.94
C TYR A 82 -4.25 -14.62 9.62
N ARG A 83 -3.15 -14.71 10.38
CA ARG A 83 -2.03 -15.65 10.17
C ARG A 83 -1.39 -15.57 8.79
N THR A 84 -1.51 -14.42 8.14
CA THR A 84 -0.92 -14.13 6.84
C THR A 84 -0.31 -12.72 6.88
N PRO A 85 0.89 -12.52 6.33
CA PRO A 85 1.50 -11.19 6.26
C PRO A 85 0.67 -10.34 5.29
N PHE A 86 -0.17 -9.46 5.84
CA PHE A 86 -0.99 -8.54 5.07
C PHE A 86 -0.40 -7.13 5.23
N PRO A 87 -0.04 -6.45 4.12
CA PRO A 87 0.54 -5.12 4.20
C PRO A 87 -0.50 -4.10 4.62
N VAL A 88 -0.27 -3.44 5.76
CA VAL A 88 -1.08 -2.28 6.18
C VAL A 88 -0.40 -1.02 5.69
N GLN A 89 -1.01 -0.35 4.71
CA GLN A 89 -0.45 0.85 4.10
C GLN A 89 -1.45 2.01 4.12
N PRO A 90 -0.98 3.26 4.01
CA PRO A 90 -1.83 4.39 3.69
C PRO A 90 -2.61 4.10 2.42
N MET A 91 -3.92 4.37 2.45
CA MET A 91 -4.76 4.13 1.29
C MET A 91 -4.35 5.10 0.17
N LYS A 92 -4.23 4.57 -1.06
CA LYS A 92 -3.57 5.25 -2.19
C LYS A 92 -4.07 6.67 -2.41
N LEU A 93 -5.38 6.91 -2.30
CA LEU A 93 -5.93 8.24 -2.50
C LEU A 93 -5.64 9.15 -1.32
N ILE A 94 -5.85 8.70 -0.09
CA ILE A 94 -5.58 9.50 1.11
C ILE A 94 -4.10 9.92 1.17
N GLY A 95 -3.19 9.01 0.81
CA GLY A 95 -1.76 9.32 0.76
C GLY A 95 -1.38 10.28 -0.36
N ALA A 96 -1.92 10.10 -1.56
CA ALA A 96 -1.57 10.93 -2.71
C ALA A 96 -2.21 12.32 -2.66
N SER A 97 -3.45 12.40 -2.19
CA SER A 97 -4.21 13.65 -2.08
C SER A 97 -3.56 14.66 -1.15
N VAL A 98 -2.84 14.22 -0.12
CA VAL A 98 -2.01 15.12 0.69
C VAL A 98 -1.02 15.90 -0.18
N ILE A 99 -0.37 15.22 -1.12
CA ILE A 99 0.58 15.85 -2.05
C ILE A 99 -0.17 16.78 -3.01
N LEU A 100 -1.21 16.26 -3.67
CA LEU A 100 -1.96 17.01 -4.69
C LEU A 100 -2.60 18.28 -4.12
N TYR A 101 -3.23 18.18 -2.94
CA TYR A 101 -3.99 19.29 -2.36
C TYR A 101 -3.10 20.29 -1.64
N ALA A 102 -2.01 19.86 -1.01
CA ALA A 102 -1.02 20.80 -0.48
C ALA A 102 -0.42 21.65 -1.61
N GLY A 103 -0.15 21.05 -2.77
CA GLY A 103 0.34 21.78 -3.96
C GLY A 103 -0.68 22.74 -4.57
N ALA A 104 -1.97 22.55 -4.30
CA ALA A 104 -3.10 23.36 -4.78
C ALA A 104 -3.55 24.45 -3.79
N GLY A 105 -2.87 24.61 -2.65
CA GLY A 105 -3.18 25.65 -1.65
C GLY A 105 -4.34 25.30 -0.71
N VAL A 106 -4.77 24.04 -0.67
CA VAL A 106 -5.73 23.56 0.33
C VAL A 106 -4.96 23.26 1.61
N GLU A 107 -5.45 23.73 2.75
CA GLU A 107 -4.85 23.49 4.07
C GLU A 107 -4.94 22.00 4.45
N MET A 108 -3.91 21.25 4.08
CA MET A 108 -3.71 19.86 4.47
C MET A 108 -2.87 19.84 5.75
N THR A 109 -3.51 19.56 6.88
CA THR A 109 -2.82 19.43 8.17
C THR A 109 -2.78 17.97 8.62
N PRO A 110 -1.90 17.60 9.58
CA PRO A 110 -1.90 16.27 10.16
C PRO A 110 -3.27 15.83 10.71
N GLN A 111 -4.05 16.77 11.24
CA GLN A 111 -5.40 16.50 11.74
C GLN A 111 -6.37 16.04 10.64
N VAL A 112 -6.24 16.56 9.42
CA VAL A 112 -7.09 16.19 8.28
C VAL A 112 -6.87 14.72 7.89
N VAL A 113 -5.62 14.25 7.93
CA VAL A 113 -5.28 12.84 7.66
C VAL A 113 -5.77 11.92 8.78
N VAL A 114 -5.60 12.33 10.04
CA VAL A 114 -6.13 11.58 11.20
C VAL A 114 -7.66 11.50 11.13
N ALA A 115 -8.33 12.61 10.79
CA ALA A 115 -9.77 12.68 10.60
C ALA A 115 -10.23 11.74 9.47
N ALA A 116 -9.53 11.76 8.33
CA ALA A 116 -9.82 10.85 7.21
C ALA A 116 -9.68 9.38 7.62
N GLY A 117 -8.65 9.04 8.39
CA GLY A 117 -8.47 7.69 8.93
C GLY A 117 -9.63 7.26 9.84
N LEU A 118 -10.05 8.15 10.75
CA LEU A 118 -11.20 7.90 11.64
C LEU A 118 -12.51 7.75 10.86
N CYS A 119 -12.81 8.68 9.95
CA CYS A 119 -14.00 8.63 9.10
C CYS A 119 -14.01 7.34 8.27
N THR A 120 -12.87 6.97 7.69
CA THR A 120 -12.75 5.75 6.90
C THR A 120 -12.98 4.51 7.75
N ALA A 121 -12.39 4.44 8.96
CA ALA A 121 -12.62 3.34 9.89
C ALA A 121 -14.11 3.21 10.28
N LEU A 122 -14.78 4.34 10.58
CA LEU A 122 -16.21 4.35 10.91
C LEU A 122 -17.08 3.91 9.73
N ILE A 123 -16.79 4.39 8.52
CA ILE A 123 -17.49 3.97 7.30
C ILE A 123 -17.34 2.47 7.08
N TRP A 124 -16.12 1.95 7.17
CA TRP A 124 -15.86 0.52 6.98
C TRP A 124 -16.48 -0.35 8.07
N LEU A 125 -16.45 0.10 9.32
CA LEU A 125 -17.13 -0.59 10.42
C LEU A 125 -18.64 -0.66 10.16
N ALA A 126 -19.26 0.45 9.77
CA ALA A 126 -20.68 0.47 9.43
C ALA A 126 -21.02 -0.42 8.23
N LEU A 127 -20.23 -0.35 7.15
CA LEU A 127 -20.42 -1.19 5.96
C LEU A 127 -20.20 -2.68 6.24
N GLY A 128 -19.22 -3.01 7.08
CA GLY A 128 -18.91 -4.37 7.50
C GLY A 128 -20.00 -4.98 8.38
N LEU A 129 -20.55 -4.20 9.32
CA LEU A 129 -21.66 -4.63 10.17
C LEU A 129 -22.99 -4.79 9.41
N THR A 130 -23.22 -3.96 8.38
CA THR A 130 -24.47 -3.98 7.60
C THR A 130 -24.43 -4.90 6.38
N GLY A 131 -23.25 -5.37 5.97
CA GLY A 131 -23.06 -6.14 4.73
C GLY A 131 -23.31 -5.32 3.45
N MET A 132 -23.39 -3.99 3.54
CA MET A 132 -23.73 -3.12 2.41
C MET A 132 -22.56 -2.87 1.45
N ALA A 133 -21.33 -3.23 1.85
CA ALA A 133 -20.14 -3.02 1.03
C ALA A 133 -20.29 -3.54 -0.41
N ALA A 134 -20.82 -4.76 -0.57
CA ALA A 134 -20.99 -5.38 -1.89
C ALA A 134 -22.00 -4.63 -2.78
N ARG A 135 -23.05 -4.06 -2.18
CA ARG A 135 -24.06 -3.26 -2.92
C ARG A 135 -23.49 -1.93 -3.36
N LEU A 136 -22.67 -1.31 -2.50
CA LEU A 136 -22.04 -0.03 -2.79
C LEU A 136 -20.95 -0.18 -3.85
N SER A 137 -20.17 -1.26 -3.80
CA SER A 137 -19.22 -1.66 -4.85
C SER A 137 -19.90 -1.75 -6.22
N ALA A 138 -21.05 -2.43 -6.30
CA ALA A 138 -21.77 -2.63 -7.56
C ALA A 138 -22.33 -1.34 -8.19
N LEU A 139 -22.46 -0.26 -7.41
CA LEU A 139 -22.96 1.04 -7.89
C LEU A 139 -21.88 1.87 -8.57
N ILE A 140 -20.59 1.55 -8.38
CA ILE A 140 -19.48 2.37 -8.83
C ILE A 140 -19.06 1.92 -10.24
N PRO A 141 -19.22 2.77 -11.27
CA PRO A 141 -18.82 2.41 -12.62
C PRO A 141 -17.31 2.22 -12.72
N ARG A 142 -16.88 1.26 -13.53
CA ARG A 142 -15.45 0.98 -13.77
C ARG A 142 -14.72 2.19 -14.33
N GLU A 143 -15.40 2.98 -15.14
CA GLU A 143 -14.90 4.20 -15.77
C GLU A 143 -14.54 5.26 -14.72
N ALA A 144 -15.35 5.40 -13.67
CA ALA A 144 -15.09 6.32 -12.58
C ALA A 144 -13.85 5.90 -11.79
N MET A 145 -13.72 4.60 -11.47
CA MET A 145 -12.54 4.05 -10.80
C MET A 145 -11.26 4.30 -11.62
N LEU A 146 -11.30 4.01 -12.93
CA LEU A 146 -10.17 4.28 -13.83
C LEU A 146 -9.83 5.77 -13.89
N GLY A 147 -10.85 6.64 -13.94
CA GLY A 147 -10.65 8.09 -13.91
C GLY A 147 -9.91 8.55 -12.65
N VAL A 148 -10.28 8.03 -11.48
CA VAL A 148 -9.59 8.33 -10.22
C VAL A 148 -8.15 7.81 -10.23
N VAL A 149 -7.92 6.57 -10.65
CA VAL A 149 -6.57 5.99 -10.72
C VAL A 149 -5.67 6.76 -11.69
N MET A 150 -6.18 7.11 -12.88
CA MET A 150 -5.45 7.90 -13.87
C MET A 150 -5.18 9.32 -13.36
N GLY A 151 -6.17 9.97 -12.74
CA GLY A 151 -6.01 11.29 -12.12
C GLY A 151 -4.95 11.29 -11.03
N LEU A 152 -4.91 10.23 -10.21
CA LEU A 152 -3.87 10.02 -9.21
C LEU A 152 -2.48 9.90 -9.84
N GLY A 153 -2.37 9.06 -10.86
CA GLY A 153 -1.12 8.81 -11.57
C GLY A 153 -0.58 10.08 -12.21
N PHE A 154 -1.42 10.84 -12.92
CA PHE A 154 -1.04 12.11 -13.51
C PHE A 154 -0.70 13.18 -12.46
N GLY A 155 -1.43 13.22 -11.33
CA GLY A 155 -1.10 14.09 -10.22
C GLY A 155 0.30 13.83 -9.65
N PHE A 156 0.65 12.56 -9.46
CA PHE A 156 2.00 12.18 -9.03
C PHE A 156 3.07 12.54 -10.06
N MET A 157 2.80 12.34 -11.36
CA MET A 157 3.74 12.74 -12.41
C MET A 157 3.96 14.24 -12.40
N LEU A 158 2.89 15.04 -12.28
CA LEU A 158 2.97 16.50 -12.26
C LEU A 158 3.75 16.99 -11.03
N GLU A 159 3.46 16.47 -9.85
CA GLU A 159 4.22 16.84 -8.65
C GLU A 159 5.66 16.36 -8.72
N GLY A 160 5.90 15.16 -9.28
CA GLY A 160 7.24 14.68 -9.60
C GLY A 160 8.00 15.68 -10.46
N LEU A 161 7.41 16.15 -11.56
CA LEU A 161 8.03 17.18 -12.41
C LEU A 161 8.25 18.50 -11.66
N ARG A 162 7.30 18.93 -10.85
CA ARG A 162 7.39 20.16 -10.05
C ARG A 162 8.56 20.08 -9.06
N THR A 163 8.68 18.99 -8.32
CA THR A 163 9.78 18.77 -7.37
C THR A 163 11.12 18.63 -8.08
N MET A 164 11.17 17.98 -9.25
CA MET A 164 12.37 17.91 -10.08
C MET A 164 12.84 19.28 -10.60
N SER A 165 11.91 20.22 -10.82
CA SER A 165 12.24 21.57 -11.28
C SER A 165 13.08 22.37 -10.29
N ALA A 166 13.05 22.02 -9.00
CA ALA A 166 13.84 22.69 -7.97
C ALA A 166 15.35 22.43 -8.10
N MET A 167 15.75 21.24 -8.58
CA MET A 167 17.15 20.84 -8.77
C MET A 167 17.33 20.05 -10.07
N PRO A 168 17.22 20.68 -11.25
CA PRO A 168 17.03 19.99 -12.52
C PRO A 168 18.16 19.01 -12.87
N VAL A 169 19.42 19.38 -12.60
CA VAL A 169 20.57 18.52 -12.91
C VAL A 169 20.61 17.28 -12.03
N ALA A 170 20.43 17.45 -10.71
CA ALA A 170 20.41 16.34 -9.77
C ALA A 170 19.23 15.41 -10.05
N SER A 171 18.05 15.98 -10.26
CA SER A 171 16.83 15.24 -10.57
C SER A 171 16.91 14.48 -11.90
N ALA A 172 17.50 15.07 -12.95
CA ALA A 172 17.71 14.38 -14.22
C ALA A 172 18.65 13.18 -14.06
N LEU A 173 19.73 13.33 -13.29
CA LEU A 173 20.65 12.23 -12.97
C LEU A 173 19.93 11.13 -12.17
N THR A 174 19.19 11.49 -11.13
CA THR A 174 18.40 10.53 -10.32
C THR A 174 17.36 9.82 -11.17
N LEU A 175 16.67 10.52 -12.08
CA LEU A 175 15.71 9.90 -13.00
C LEU A 175 16.39 8.91 -13.95
N ALA A 176 17.55 9.27 -14.52
CA ALA A 176 18.30 8.37 -15.38
C ALA A 176 18.72 7.10 -14.64
N ILE A 177 19.22 7.24 -13.40
CA ILE A 177 19.54 6.11 -12.53
C ILE A 177 18.29 5.27 -12.25
N ALA A 178 17.16 5.91 -11.91
CA ALA A 178 15.91 5.22 -11.65
C ALA A 178 15.44 4.39 -12.86
N MET A 179 15.53 4.92 -14.08
CA MET A 179 15.16 4.21 -15.31
C MET A 179 16.04 2.98 -15.58
N VAL A 180 17.35 3.12 -15.38
CA VAL A 180 18.29 1.98 -15.50
C VAL A 180 17.98 0.91 -14.44
N LEU A 181 17.65 1.33 -13.22
CA LEU A 181 17.39 0.42 -12.11
C LEU A 181 16.03 -0.29 -12.23
N LEU A 182 14.99 0.41 -12.69
CA LEU A 182 13.67 -0.16 -12.98
C LEU A 182 13.71 -1.21 -14.10
N SER A 183 14.70 -1.12 -15.00
CA SER A 183 14.93 -2.14 -16.03
C SER A 183 15.48 -3.45 -15.45
N ARG A 184 15.81 -3.50 -14.15
CA ARG A 184 16.34 -4.68 -13.46
C ARG A 184 15.35 -5.20 -12.41
N PRO A 185 14.60 -6.27 -12.71
CA PRO A 185 13.55 -6.78 -11.81
C PRO A 185 14.08 -7.28 -10.45
N ALA A 186 15.38 -7.59 -10.35
CA ALA A 186 16.01 -8.04 -9.12
C ALA A 186 16.39 -6.92 -8.13
N VAL A 187 16.33 -5.65 -8.54
CA VAL A 187 16.80 -4.54 -7.71
C VAL A 187 15.60 -3.79 -7.11
N PRO A 188 15.50 -3.66 -5.77
CA PRO A 188 14.45 -2.89 -5.11
C PRO A 188 14.70 -1.39 -5.33
N THR A 189 14.35 -0.90 -6.51
CA THR A 189 14.73 0.43 -7.01
C THR A 189 14.35 1.55 -6.04
N MET A 190 13.13 1.51 -5.48
CA MET A 190 12.67 2.53 -4.52
C MET A 190 13.53 2.58 -3.25
N LEU A 191 13.97 1.43 -2.73
CA LEU A 191 14.84 1.39 -1.56
C LEU A 191 16.23 1.97 -1.87
N VAL A 192 16.79 1.62 -3.03
CA VAL A 192 18.09 2.15 -3.48
C VAL A 192 18.02 3.66 -3.67
N LEU A 193 16.95 4.17 -4.29
CA LEU A 193 16.75 5.60 -4.48
C LEU A 193 16.55 6.34 -3.15
N LEU A 194 15.79 5.76 -2.21
CA LEU A 194 15.62 6.33 -0.87
C LEU A 194 16.95 6.41 -0.12
N LEU A 195 17.70 5.31 -0.06
CA LEU A 195 19.00 5.27 0.62
C LEU A 195 20.01 6.21 -0.04
N GLY A 196 20.00 6.26 -1.38
CA GLY A 196 20.82 7.20 -2.14
C GLY A 196 20.46 8.65 -1.87
N GLY A 197 19.17 8.98 -1.83
CA GLY A 197 18.67 10.31 -1.49
C GLY A 197 18.99 10.71 -0.05
N ALA A 198 18.84 9.79 0.90
CA ALA A 198 19.26 9.99 2.29
C ALA A 198 20.76 10.26 2.38
N ALA A 199 21.60 9.42 1.76
CA ALA A 199 23.05 9.63 1.74
C ALA A 199 23.43 10.98 1.10
N ALA A 200 22.80 11.34 -0.03
CA ALA A 200 23.03 12.63 -0.68
C ALA A 200 22.62 13.81 0.22
N SER A 201 21.49 13.70 0.93
CA SER A 201 21.04 14.71 1.89
C SER A 201 22.03 14.88 3.04
N LEU A 202 22.64 13.80 3.53
CA LEU A 202 23.66 13.84 4.58
C LEU A 202 24.96 14.49 4.12
N VAL A 203 25.40 14.16 2.91
CA VAL A 203 26.58 14.79 2.30
C VAL A 203 26.33 16.29 2.09
N ALA A 204 25.15 16.66 1.60
CA ALA A 204 24.78 18.05 1.39
C ALA A 204 24.60 18.84 2.71
N GLY A 205 24.09 18.19 3.77
CA GLY A 205 23.91 18.79 5.09
C GLY A 205 25.20 18.95 5.90
N GLY A 206 26.29 18.32 5.48
CA GLY A 206 27.59 18.35 6.16
C GLY A 206 27.62 17.59 7.49
N ALA A 207 28.79 17.55 8.14
CA ALA A 207 29.02 16.78 9.37
C ALA A 207 28.16 17.22 10.58
N GLY A 208 27.55 18.42 10.54
CA GLY A 208 26.67 18.92 11.59
C GLY A 208 25.20 18.50 11.46
N ALA A 209 24.78 17.95 10.31
CA ALA A 209 23.43 17.42 10.13
C ALA A 209 23.24 16.06 10.82
N PHE A 210 24.33 15.38 11.15
CA PHE A 210 24.32 14.05 11.78
C PHE A 210 24.59 14.15 13.27
N ASP A 211 23.53 14.42 14.03
CA ASP A 211 23.58 14.35 15.49
C ASP A 211 23.29 12.91 15.93
N GLY A 212 24.36 12.14 16.19
CA GLY A 212 24.25 10.75 16.65
C GLY A 212 23.48 10.59 17.96
N SER A 213 23.31 11.66 18.75
CA SER A 213 22.47 11.64 19.96
C SER A 213 20.96 11.56 19.65
N ARG A 214 20.55 11.84 18.41
CA ARG A 214 19.16 11.69 17.94
C ARG A 214 18.85 10.31 17.37
N LEU A 215 19.86 9.46 17.19
CA LEU A 215 19.72 8.08 16.74
C LEU A 215 19.46 7.09 17.89
N VAL A 216 18.94 7.58 19.03
CA VAL A 216 18.49 6.70 20.11
C VAL A 216 17.16 6.08 19.68
N PRO A 217 17.07 4.75 19.51
CA PRO A 217 15.80 4.08 19.22
C PRO A 217 14.91 4.23 20.45
N ALA A 218 14.09 5.27 20.47
CA ALA A 218 13.06 5.46 21.48
C ALA A 218 11.73 5.09 20.85
N LEU A 219 11.09 4.04 21.37
CA LEU A 219 9.70 3.75 21.03
C LEU A 219 8.84 4.84 21.69
N THR A 220 8.60 5.91 20.96
CA THR A 220 7.69 6.97 21.37
C THR A 220 6.29 6.62 20.91
N LEU A 221 5.38 6.42 21.86
CA LEU A 221 3.97 6.29 21.53
C LEU A 221 3.46 7.65 21.06
N PRO A 222 2.83 7.73 19.87
CA PRO A 222 2.24 8.98 19.43
C PRO A 222 1.11 9.38 20.39
N PRO A 223 0.96 10.68 20.69
CA PRO A 223 -0.18 11.14 21.48
C PRO A 223 -1.47 10.81 20.73
N PHE A 224 -2.54 10.54 21.47
CA PHE A 224 -3.86 10.41 20.87
C PHE A 224 -4.28 11.75 20.28
N ALA A 225 -4.40 11.82 18.96
CA ALA A 225 -4.73 13.04 18.24
C ALA A 225 -6.23 13.39 18.24
N TRP A 226 -7.09 12.53 18.81
CA TRP A 226 -8.55 12.72 18.83
C TRP A 226 -9.04 13.96 19.58
N PRO A 227 -8.46 14.35 20.74
CA PRO A 227 -8.91 15.53 21.48
C PRO A 227 -8.67 16.85 20.73
N GLU A 228 -7.79 16.86 19.73
CA GLU A 228 -7.39 18.06 18.99
C GLU A 228 -8.11 18.18 17.64
N LEU A 229 -9.00 17.25 17.29
CA LEU A 229 -9.71 17.24 16.01
C LEU A 229 -10.66 18.44 15.89
N SER A 230 -10.34 19.34 14.96
CA SER A 230 -11.26 20.40 14.56
C SER A 230 -12.38 19.88 13.66
N TRP A 231 -13.55 20.51 13.72
CA TRP A 231 -14.67 20.19 12.85
C TRP A 231 -14.33 20.35 11.37
N ARG A 232 -13.56 21.40 11.03
CA ARG A 232 -13.05 21.61 9.67
C ARG A 232 -12.13 20.48 9.21
N ALA A 233 -11.30 19.92 10.09
CA ALA A 233 -10.47 18.76 9.74
C ALA A 233 -11.32 17.50 9.47
N LEU A 234 -12.41 17.31 10.22
CA LEU A 234 -13.39 16.24 9.96
C LEU A 234 -14.09 16.42 8.61
N GLU A 235 -14.54 17.63 8.29
CA GLU A 235 -15.17 17.91 7.00
C GLU A 235 -14.21 17.68 5.84
N LEU A 236 -12.99 18.23 5.90
CA LEU A 236 -11.98 18.04 4.86
C LEU A 236 -11.55 16.57 4.75
N GLY A 237 -11.33 15.91 5.89
CA GLY A 237 -10.95 14.51 5.95
C GLY A 237 -12.03 13.56 5.42
N LEU A 238 -13.30 13.87 5.68
CA LEU A 238 -14.42 13.09 5.16
C LEU A 238 -14.62 13.34 3.66
N LEU A 239 -14.74 14.60 3.25
CA LEU A 239 -15.17 14.98 1.91
C LEU A 239 -14.07 14.85 0.86
N LEU A 240 -12.83 15.20 1.21
CA LEU A 240 -11.72 15.22 0.25
C LEU A 240 -10.88 13.94 0.26
N LEU A 241 -10.88 13.20 1.38
CA LEU A 241 -10.02 12.04 1.55
C LEU A 241 -10.83 10.73 1.66
N ALA A 242 -11.70 10.60 2.67
CA ALA A 242 -12.37 9.33 2.98
C ALA A 242 -13.42 8.93 1.94
N LEU A 243 -14.35 9.82 1.58
CA LEU A 243 -15.40 9.49 0.60
C LEU A 243 -14.86 9.18 -0.80
N PRO A 244 -13.95 10.00 -1.37
CA PRO A 244 -13.37 9.71 -2.67
C PRO A 244 -12.54 8.41 -2.69
N GLN A 245 -12.08 7.94 -1.52
CA GLN A 245 -11.29 6.72 -1.37
C GLN A 245 -12.15 5.45 -1.45
N LEU A 246 -13.46 5.52 -1.14
CA LEU A 246 -14.35 4.35 -1.15
C LEU A 246 -14.39 3.62 -2.50
N PRO A 247 -14.56 4.31 -3.66
CA PRO A 247 -14.49 3.68 -4.98
C PRO A 247 -13.25 2.84 -5.26
N LEU A 248 -12.10 3.20 -4.69
CA LEU A 248 -10.82 2.51 -4.95
C LEU A 248 -10.59 1.30 -4.05
N THR A 249 -11.52 1.00 -3.16
CA THR A 249 -11.38 -0.02 -2.12
C THR A 249 -12.41 -1.13 -2.23
N PHE A 250 -13.20 -1.10 -3.31
CA PHE A 250 -14.13 -2.14 -3.70
C PHE A 250 -13.56 -3.04 -4.78
#